data_AF-A0A841UZ63-F1
#
_entry.id   AF-A0A841UZ63-F1
#
_cell.length_a   1.000
_cell.length_b   1.000
_cell.length_c   1.000
_cell.angle_alpha   90.00
_cell.angle_beta   90.00
_cell.angle_gamma   90.00
#
_symmetry.space_group_name_H-M   'P 1'
#
loop_
_entity.id
_entity.type
_entity.pdbx_description
1 polymer ?
#
loop_
_entity_poly.entity_id
_entity_poly.type
_entity_poly.pdbx_seq_one_letter_code
_entity_poly.pdbx_strand_id
1 'polypeptide(L)'
;MGNRKPKSKKPSDLNESDFLGIVMQLVIKVDNKGLSDIQKILVNGFRQGLTYDEIAEKNYLNSENLRKEANKKLFPLISKALTEAMKTPIKVQKTNFITLIEHWNAIDNKGISVENSFVKSKTKINIFTELKNKLSGQQQSELNRIIKSYLPDNDNANFEKIIDKIINIRDDKDLLRILFRLTQDSRINSDTRSYIEQTIQELKKLLNITDTDYNAWTAEITEINPEPDNRENINNYLIIKIEESKSQANTSPEYKFAAWFLQLNTSQSQENNYIHLPVDSSVSKDVYTQKDITNILTKIIEDCHERGGANLNIEFFTNGKLLYTNFESWEYNYFDSLTQLKRVYFVNVRSLMRLENRYRNQPVYKNWKSRWENLKKTFIDTQTVTNSESYLCQETTLWSNLCASTQEDLEQFFKRSLKYGIPLAVGSRCHAQEAIHRTQINTLLQGIQINQLSTKVQEVRRQSSDNLEDEPEHLGHHLLCFLEDPNRMPPFHYLTSQHLG
;
A
#
# COMPACT_ATOMS: atom_id res chain seq x y z
N MET A 1 -24.27 -5.69 -29.71
CA MET A 1 -23.20 -6.68 -29.43
C MET A 1 -21.91 -5.91 -29.23
N GLY A 2 -21.43 -5.80 -28.00
CA GLY A 2 -20.25 -4.98 -27.67
C GLY A 2 -18.96 -5.64 -28.14
N ASN A 3 -18.20 -4.94 -28.99
CA ASN A 3 -16.86 -5.34 -29.43
C ASN A 3 -15.94 -5.49 -28.22
N ARG A 4 -15.60 -6.74 -27.87
CA ARG A 4 -14.51 -7.04 -26.93
C ARG A 4 -13.22 -6.48 -27.50
N LYS A 5 -12.52 -5.65 -26.71
CA LYS A 5 -11.14 -5.23 -27.02
C LYS A 5 -10.29 -6.48 -27.34
N PRO A 6 -9.50 -6.48 -28.43
CA PRO A 6 -8.65 -7.62 -28.75
C PRO A 6 -7.60 -7.85 -27.66
N LYS A 7 -7.42 -9.11 -27.24
CA LYS A 7 -6.36 -9.51 -26.31
C LYS A 7 -5.00 -9.12 -26.89
N SER A 8 -4.07 -8.63 -26.06
CA SER A 8 -2.73 -8.21 -26.48
C SER A 8 -2.03 -9.35 -27.24
N LYS A 9 -1.64 -9.08 -28.49
CA LYS A 9 -0.77 -9.95 -29.26
C LYS A 9 0.64 -9.83 -28.68
N LYS A 10 1.22 -10.91 -28.16
CA LYS A 10 2.61 -10.93 -27.71
C LYS A 10 3.46 -11.65 -28.76
N PRO A 11 4.14 -10.93 -29.67
CA PRO A 11 5.11 -11.54 -30.57
C PRO A 11 6.34 -12.02 -29.79
N SER A 12 7.13 -12.90 -30.40
CA SER A 12 8.47 -13.26 -29.93
C SER A 12 9.47 -12.15 -30.26
N ASP A 13 10.44 -11.93 -29.36
CA ASP A 13 11.54 -11.00 -29.58
C ASP A 13 12.62 -11.58 -30.53
N LEU A 14 12.55 -12.89 -30.83
CA LEU A 14 13.44 -13.55 -31.77
C LEU A 14 13.03 -13.26 -33.22
N ASN A 15 14.04 -13.07 -34.08
CA ASN A 15 13.81 -12.93 -35.52
C ASN A 15 13.31 -14.27 -36.11
N GLU A 16 12.80 -14.21 -37.34
CA GLU A 16 12.18 -15.38 -37.99
C GLU A 16 13.14 -16.55 -38.17
N SER A 17 14.37 -16.29 -38.61
CA SER A 17 15.39 -17.31 -38.88
C SER A 17 15.78 -18.03 -37.60
N ASP A 18 16.02 -17.29 -36.52
CA ASP A 18 16.44 -17.84 -35.23
C ASP A 18 15.31 -18.63 -34.59
N PHE A 19 14.09 -18.08 -34.56
CA PHE A 19 12.94 -18.76 -33.97
C PHE A 19 12.61 -20.05 -34.72
N LEU A 20 12.62 -20.04 -36.05
CA LEU A 20 12.40 -21.23 -36.86
C LEU A 20 13.54 -22.25 -36.68
N GLY A 21 14.79 -21.78 -36.63
CA GLY A 21 15.97 -22.62 -36.39
C GLY A 21 15.87 -23.40 -35.08
N ILE A 22 15.47 -22.75 -33.99
CA ILE A 22 15.26 -23.39 -32.68
C ILE A 22 14.20 -24.48 -32.76
N VAL A 23 13.05 -24.18 -33.38
CA VAL A 23 11.96 -25.15 -33.53
C VAL A 23 12.42 -26.34 -34.38
N MET A 24 13.17 -26.11 -35.46
CA MET A 24 13.71 -27.18 -36.29
C MET A 24 14.72 -28.05 -35.55
N GLN A 25 15.65 -27.47 -34.80
CA GLN A 25 16.61 -28.21 -33.97
C GLN A 25 15.90 -29.10 -32.95
N LEU A 26 14.83 -28.58 -32.33
CA LEU A 26 14.01 -29.32 -31.38
C LEU A 26 13.28 -30.50 -32.05
N VAL A 27 12.67 -30.28 -33.21
CA VAL A 27 11.92 -31.32 -33.94
C VAL A 27 12.84 -32.43 -34.47
N ILE A 28 14.02 -32.09 -34.96
CA ILE A 28 14.98 -33.06 -35.51
C ILE A 28 15.37 -34.12 -34.47
N LYS A 29 15.31 -33.80 -33.16
CA LYS A 29 15.56 -34.76 -32.08
C LYS A 29 14.54 -35.91 -32.01
N VAL A 30 13.35 -35.75 -32.58
CA VAL A 30 12.26 -36.76 -32.53
C VAL A 30 11.64 -37.12 -33.88
N ASP A 31 11.95 -36.36 -34.92
CA ASP A 31 11.53 -36.59 -36.30
C ASP A 31 12.58 -36.09 -37.30
N ASN A 32 13.27 -37.02 -37.95
CA ASN A 32 14.33 -36.75 -38.93
C ASN A 32 13.82 -36.02 -40.19
N LYS A 33 12.50 -35.97 -40.43
CA LYS A 33 11.92 -35.27 -41.58
C LYS A 33 11.75 -33.76 -41.36
N GLY A 34 11.87 -33.29 -40.12
CA GLY A 34 11.70 -31.88 -39.78
C GLY A 34 10.27 -31.37 -39.95
N LEU A 35 10.12 -30.07 -40.16
CA LEU A 35 8.81 -29.42 -40.35
C LEU A 35 8.40 -29.40 -41.83
N SER A 36 7.12 -29.66 -42.11
CA SER A 36 6.50 -29.40 -43.41
C SER A 36 6.36 -27.89 -43.66
N ASP A 37 6.15 -27.48 -44.92
CA ASP A 37 6.05 -26.06 -45.25
C ASP A 37 4.85 -25.38 -44.59
N ILE A 38 3.72 -26.09 -44.47
CA ILE A 38 2.55 -25.61 -43.73
C ILE A 38 2.88 -25.41 -42.24
N GLN A 39 3.69 -26.29 -41.66
CA GLN A 39 4.12 -26.15 -40.27
C GLN A 39 5.09 -24.98 -40.08
N LYS A 40 6.01 -24.73 -41.02
CA LYS A 40 6.89 -23.55 -40.99
C LYS A 40 6.09 -22.24 -41.06
N ILE A 41 5.06 -22.20 -41.91
CA ILE A 41 4.11 -21.08 -42.01
C ILE A 41 3.40 -20.85 -40.66
N LEU A 42 2.92 -21.92 -40.01
CA LEU A 42 2.30 -21.83 -38.68
C LEU A 42 3.28 -21.32 -37.62
N VAL A 43 4.52 -21.81 -37.60
CA VAL A 43 5.57 -21.39 -36.65
C VAL A 43 5.85 -19.89 -36.80
N ASN A 44 6.07 -19.39 -38.02
CA ASN A 44 6.31 -17.97 -38.24
C ASN A 44 5.07 -17.11 -37.90
N GLY A 45 3.88 -17.60 -38.22
CA GLY A 45 2.63 -16.95 -37.88
C GLY A 45 2.42 -16.81 -36.37
N PHE A 46 2.72 -17.88 -35.61
CA PHE A 46 2.64 -17.85 -34.15
C PHE A 46 3.71 -16.94 -33.54
N ARG A 47 4.94 -16.94 -34.05
CA ARG A 47 6.01 -16.01 -33.64
C ARG A 47 5.55 -14.55 -33.71
N GLN A 48 4.78 -14.19 -34.73
CA GLN A 48 4.21 -12.85 -34.93
C GLN A 48 2.95 -12.57 -34.07
N GLY A 49 2.48 -13.54 -33.29
CA GLY A 49 1.25 -13.43 -32.49
C GLY A 49 -0.04 -13.43 -33.34
N LEU A 50 0.00 -13.95 -34.57
CA LEU A 50 -1.12 -13.90 -35.50
C LEU A 50 -2.21 -14.94 -35.17
N THR A 51 -3.45 -14.62 -35.50
CA THR A 51 -4.60 -15.54 -35.48
C THR A 51 -4.50 -16.57 -36.62
N TYR A 52 -5.32 -17.63 -36.60
CA TYR A 52 -5.32 -18.58 -37.73
C TYR A 52 -5.82 -17.92 -39.02
N ASP A 53 -6.79 -17.04 -38.92
CA ASP A 53 -7.36 -16.31 -40.05
C ASP A 53 -6.34 -15.33 -40.65
N GLU A 54 -5.58 -14.63 -39.81
CA GLU A 54 -4.49 -13.74 -40.27
C GLU A 54 -3.35 -14.50 -40.97
N ILE A 55 -3.01 -15.70 -40.48
CA ILE A 55 -2.01 -16.56 -41.15
C ILE A 55 -2.56 -17.10 -42.47
N ALA A 56 -3.83 -17.49 -42.50
CA ALA A 56 -4.52 -17.99 -43.68
C ALA A 56 -4.55 -16.93 -44.79
N GLU A 57 -4.97 -15.72 -44.45
CA GLU A 57 -5.03 -14.57 -45.37
C GLU A 57 -3.66 -14.22 -45.94
N LYS A 58 -2.64 -14.11 -45.08
CA LYS A 58 -1.27 -13.75 -45.48
C LYS A 58 -0.60 -14.77 -46.41
N ASN A 59 -1.05 -16.02 -46.39
CA ASN A 59 -0.42 -17.12 -47.15
C ASN A 59 -1.36 -17.74 -48.19
N TYR A 60 -2.54 -17.17 -48.42
CA TYR A 60 -3.57 -17.70 -49.32
C TYR A 60 -3.97 -19.16 -49.01
N LEU A 61 -4.11 -19.48 -47.72
CA LEU A 61 -4.46 -20.81 -47.22
C LEU A 61 -5.85 -20.83 -46.58
N ASN A 62 -6.35 -22.03 -46.27
CA ASN A 62 -7.59 -22.22 -45.52
C ASN A 62 -7.33 -22.27 -44.00
N SER A 63 -8.00 -21.40 -43.23
CA SER A 63 -7.84 -21.27 -41.77
C SER A 63 -8.20 -22.55 -41.00
N GLU A 64 -9.22 -23.29 -41.43
CA GLU A 64 -9.61 -24.55 -40.80
C GLU A 64 -8.55 -25.64 -41.01
N ASN A 65 -7.96 -25.70 -42.20
CA ASN A 65 -6.84 -26.58 -42.49
C ASN A 65 -5.60 -26.24 -41.64
N LEU A 66 -5.29 -24.95 -41.47
CA LEU A 66 -4.22 -24.50 -40.58
C LEU A 66 -4.47 -24.90 -39.12
N ARG A 67 -5.71 -24.72 -38.62
CA ARG A 67 -6.11 -25.13 -37.27
C ARG A 67 -6.01 -26.65 -37.09
N LYS A 68 -6.40 -27.43 -38.10
CA LYS A 68 -6.31 -28.90 -38.09
C LYS A 68 -4.86 -29.36 -38.10
N GLU A 69 -4.03 -28.76 -38.95
CA GLU A 69 -2.59 -29.08 -39.04
C GLU A 69 -1.87 -28.72 -37.72
N ALA A 70 -2.17 -27.57 -37.13
CA ALA A 70 -1.61 -27.13 -35.86
C ALA A 70 -1.95 -28.11 -34.72
N ASN A 71 -3.23 -28.43 -34.54
CA ASN A 71 -3.68 -29.25 -33.40
C ASN A 71 -3.39 -30.74 -33.58
N LYS A 72 -3.45 -31.28 -34.80
CA LYS A 72 -3.26 -32.72 -35.05
C LYS A 72 -1.83 -33.12 -35.34
N LYS A 73 -0.98 -32.20 -35.81
CA LYS A 73 0.39 -32.53 -36.20
C LYS A 73 1.44 -31.67 -35.50
N LEU A 74 1.37 -30.35 -35.64
CA LEU A 74 2.44 -29.46 -35.12
C LEU A 74 2.55 -29.52 -33.59
N PHE A 75 1.48 -29.26 -32.85
CA PHE A 75 1.54 -29.27 -31.38
C PHE A 75 1.88 -30.64 -30.79
N PRO A 76 1.32 -31.76 -31.27
CA PRO A 76 1.77 -33.08 -30.84
C PRO A 76 3.25 -33.35 -31.11
N LEU A 77 3.75 -32.95 -32.29
CA LEU A 77 5.16 -33.13 -32.64
C LEU A 77 6.09 -32.33 -31.71
N ILE A 78 5.76 -31.06 -31.45
CA ILE A 78 6.54 -30.21 -30.54
C ILE A 78 6.38 -30.66 -29.08
N SER A 79 5.20 -31.14 -28.69
CA SER A 79 4.98 -31.73 -27.37
C SER A 79 5.86 -32.95 -27.16
N LYS A 80 5.94 -33.84 -28.16
CA LYS A 80 6.84 -35.00 -28.14
C LYS A 80 8.30 -34.57 -28.07
N ALA A 81 8.70 -33.60 -28.90
CA ALA A 81 10.07 -33.09 -28.96
C ALA A 81 10.51 -32.48 -27.62
N LEU A 82 9.67 -31.63 -27.01
CA LEU A 82 9.93 -31.06 -25.69
C LEU A 82 9.89 -32.12 -24.60
N THR A 83 8.93 -33.05 -24.65
CA THR A 83 8.85 -34.14 -23.65
C THR A 83 10.10 -35.00 -23.66
N GLU A 84 10.62 -35.33 -24.85
CA GLU A 84 11.87 -36.09 -25.00
C GLU A 84 13.07 -35.28 -24.54
N ALA A 85 13.19 -34.02 -24.97
CA ALA A 85 14.31 -33.15 -24.63
C ALA A 85 14.36 -32.79 -23.14
N MET A 86 13.19 -32.70 -22.48
CA MET A 86 13.03 -32.24 -21.10
C MET A 86 12.71 -33.37 -20.11
N LYS A 87 12.56 -34.61 -20.59
CA LYS A 87 12.17 -35.80 -19.83
C LYS A 87 10.91 -35.66 -18.96
N THR A 88 10.05 -34.69 -19.29
CA THR A 88 8.82 -34.37 -18.54
C THR A 88 7.66 -34.21 -19.51
N PRO A 89 6.45 -34.72 -19.22
CA PRO A 89 5.29 -34.55 -20.10
C PRO A 89 4.94 -33.08 -20.32
N ILE A 90 5.07 -32.59 -21.56
CA ILE A 90 4.78 -31.20 -21.93
C ILE A 90 3.66 -31.15 -22.95
N LYS A 91 2.63 -30.35 -22.66
CA LYS A 91 1.50 -30.12 -23.54
C LYS A 91 1.60 -28.76 -24.22
N VAL A 92 1.76 -28.78 -25.54
CA VAL A 92 1.86 -27.57 -26.36
C VAL A 92 0.49 -27.18 -26.90
N GLN A 93 0.21 -25.88 -26.85
CA GLN A 93 -0.98 -25.24 -27.41
C GLN A 93 -0.59 -23.87 -27.98
N LYS A 94 -1.46 -23.27 -28.79
CA LYS A 94 -1.18 -21.94 -29.37
C LYS A 94 -0.82 -20.88 -28.33
N THR A 95 -1.48 -20.89 -27.18
CA THR A 95 -1.32 -19.88 -26.12
C THR A 95 0.02 -19.94 -25.40
N ASN A 96 0.69 -21.11 -25.37
CA ASN A 96 1.97 -21.29 -24.69
C ASN A 96 3.13 -21.58 -25.65
N PHE A 97 2.86 -21.67 -26.96
CA PHE A 97 3.84 -22.05 -27.98
C PHE A 97 5.10 -21.19 -27.95
N ILE A 98 4.96 -19.86 -28.03
CA ILE A 98 6.10 -18.91 -28.04
C ILE A 98 6.92 -19.05 -26.77
N THR A 99 6.26 -18.99 -25.61
CA THR A 99 6.90 -19.08 -24.30
C THR A 99 7.70 -20.37 -24.13
N LEU A 100 7.16 -21.51 -24.58
CA LEU A 100 7.84 -22.80 -24.46
C LEU A 100 9.09 -22.89 -25.35
N ILE A 101 9.03 -22.35 -26.58
CA ILE A 101 10.17 -22.35 -27.51
C ILE A 101 11.29 -21.42 -27.02
N GLU A 102 10.94 -20.22 -26.54
CA GLU A 102 11.93 -19.27 -25.98
C GLU A 102 12.56 -19.82 -24.69
N HIS A 103 11.77 -20.48 -23.85
CA HIS A 103 12.26 -21.14 -22.64
C HIS A 103 13.22 -22.28 -22.98
N TRP A 104 12.89 -23.12 -23.96
CA TRP A 104 13.78 -24.18 -24.44
C TRP A 104 15.12 -23.61 -24.95
N ASN A 105 15.08 -22.57 -25.80
CA ASN A 105 16.28 -21.91 -26.30
C ASN A 105 17.19 -21.38 -25.18
N ALA A 106 16.59 -20.84 -24.12
CA ALA A 106 17.34 -20.36 -22.97
C ALA A 106 18.03 -21.49 -22.18
N ILE A 107 17.45 -22.70 -22.18
CA ILE A 107 18.04 -23.87 -21.49
C ILE A 107 19.16 -24.51 -22.33
N ASP A 108 18.91 -24.75 -23.62
CA ASP A 108 19.86 -25.43 -24.52
C ASP A 108 21.19 -24.66 -24.61
N ASN A 109 21.12 -23.32 -24.65
CA ASN A 109 22.30 -22.45 -24.66
C ASN A 109 23.11 -22.41 -23.35
N LYS A 110 22.57 -22.92 -22.22
CA LYS A 110 23.23 -22.84 -20.90
C LYS A 110 23.76 -24.18 -20.38
N GLY A 111 23.49 -25.31 -21.05
CA GLY A 111 23.93 -26.63 -20.59
C GLY A 111 23.33 -27.07 -19.24
N ILE A 112 22.24 -26.43 -18.79
CA ILE A 112 21.58 -26.72 -17.51
C ILE A 112 20.62 -27.91 -17.70
N SER A 113 20.69 -28.91 -16.83
CA SER A 113 19.70 -30.01 -16.80
C SER A 113 18.28 -29.43 -16.62
N VAL A 114 17.42 -29.69 -17.60
CA VAL A 114 16.05 -29.18 -17.68
C VAL A 114 15.19 -29.64 -16.49
N GLU A 115 15.45 -30.86 -15.99
CA GLU A 115 14.74 -31.44 -14.86
C GLU A 115 14.98 -30.61 -13.59
N ASN A 116 16.22 -30.12 -13.40
CA ASN A 116 16.56 -29.25 -12.29
C ASN A 116 16.00 -27.83 -12.44
N SER A 117 15.88 -27.28 -13.66
CA SER A 117 15.33 -25.93 -13.86
C SER A 117 13.80 -25.87 -13.73
N PHE A 118 13.07 -26.87 -14.23
CA PHE A 118 11.62 -26.96 -14.03
C PHE A 118 11.26 -27.29 -12.59
N VAL A 119 11.99 -28.19 -11.93
CA VAL A 119 11.80 -28.46 -10.50
C VAL A 119 12.09 -27.20 -9.70
N LYS A 120 13.18 -26.46 -10.00
CA LYS A 120 13.47 -25.18 -9.34
C LYS A 120 12.39 -24.13 -9.62
N SER A 121 11.92 -23.97 -10.86
CA SER A 121 10.87 -23.00 -11.20
C SER A 121 9.54 -23.34 -10.55
N LYS A 122 9.13 -24.62 -10.55
CA LYS A 122 7.92 -25.09 -9.87
C LYS A 122 8.01 -24.93 -8.36
N THR A 123 9.17 -25.21 -7.78
CA THR A 123 9.40 -25.04 -6.33
C THR A 123 9.41 -23.55 -5.97
N LYS A 124 10.00 -22.69 -6.79
CA LYS A 124 9.95 -21.21 -6.65
C LYS A 124 8.50 -20.71 -6.68
N ILE A 125 7.69 -21.19 -7.64
CA ILE A 125 6.25 -20.86 -7.72
C ILE A 125 5.52 -21.30 -6.44
N ASN A 126 5.79 -22.51 -5.94
CA ASN A 126 5.17 -23.02 -4.73
C ASN A 126 5.52 -22.17 -3.50
N ILE A 127 6.80 -21.81 -3.32
CA ILE A 127 7.28 -20.93 -2.24
C ILE A 127 6.52 -19.59 -2.26
N PHE A 128 6.42 -18.94 -3.43
CA PHE A 128 5.69 -17.68 -3.55
C PHE A 128 4.17 -17.82 -3.43
N THR A 129 3.61 -18.97 -3.80
CA THR A 129 2.20 -19.29 -3.57
C THR A 129 1.92 -19.48 -2.08
N GLU A 130 2.83 -20.10 -1.34
CA GLU A 130 2.73 -20.24 0.10
C GLU A 130 2.83 -18.88 0.80
N LEU A 131 3.77 -18.01 0.38
CA LEU A 131 3.82 -16.63 0.85
C LEU A 131 2.47 -15.93 0.64
N LYS A 132 1.89 -16.02 -0.57
CA LYS A 132 0.57 -15.44 -0.84
C LYS A 132 -0.50 -15.99 0.09
N ASN A 133 -0.54 -17.30 0.32
CA ASN A 133 -1.56 -17.94 1.16
C ASN A 133 -1.40 -17.61 2.65
N LYS A 134 -0.19 -17.32 3.12
CA LYS A 134 0.09 -16.86 4.49
C LYS A 134 -0.33 -15.41 4.73
N LEU A 135 -0.42 -14.60 3.67
CA LEU A 135 -0.80 -13.18 3.77
C LEU A 135 -2.32 -13.01 3.68
N SER A 136 -2.89 -12.22 4.58
CA SER A 136 -4.28 -11.77 4.49
C SER A 136 -4.50 -10.90 3.24
N GLY A 137 -5.75 -10.72 2.81
CA GLY A 137 -6.06 -9.87 1.65
C GLY A 137 -5.54 -8.43 1.80
N GLN A 138 -5.59 -7.88 3.02
CA GLN A 138 -5.02 -6.58 3.34
C GLN A 138 -3.50 -6.57 3.25
N GLN A 139 -2.83 -7.59 3.81
CA GLN A 139 -1.37 -7.72 3.73
C GLN A 139 -0.89 -7.89 2.28
N GLN A 140 -1.63 -8.64 1.45
CA GLN A 140 -1.34 -8.76 0.02
C GLN A 140 -1.47 -7.42 -0.71
N SER A 141 -2.49 -6.61 -0.40
CA SER A 141 -2.69 -5.29 -1.00
C SER A 141 -1.60 -4.29 -0.60
N GLU A 142 -1.23 -4.27 0.68
CA GLU A 142 -0.16 -3.43 1.21
C GLU A 142 1.20 -3.83 0.63
N LEU A 143 1.52 -5.13 0.62
CA LEU A 143 2.74 -5.65 0.02
C LEU A 143 2.79 -5.38 -1.50
N ASN A 144 1.67 -5.51 -2.21
CA ASN A 144 1.56 -5.16 -3.62
C ASN A 144 1.92 -3.68 -3.87
N ARG A 145 1.43 -2.77 -3.03
CA ARG A 145 1.73 -1.34 -3.12
C ARG A 145 3.21 -1.06 -2.90
N ILE A 146 3.81 -1.72 -1.93
CA ILE A 146 5.23 -1.56 -1.58
C ILE A 146 6.11 -2.13 -2.69
N ILE A 147 5.82 -3.34 -3.20
CA ILE A 147 6.61 -3.95 -4.27
C ILE A 147 6.60 -3.09 -5.56
N LYS A 148 5.48 -2.41 -5.87
CA LYS A 148 5.42 -1.48 -7.01
C LYS A 148 6.48 -0.36 -6.92
N SER A 149 6.87 0.07 -5.72
CA SER A 149 7.95 1.07 -5.56
C SER A 149 9.33 0.54 -5.97
N TYR A 150 9.53 -0.78 -5.98
CA TYR A 150 10.79 -1.42 -6.36
C TYR A 150 10.83 -1.92 -7.82
N LEU A 151 9.69 -1.91 -8.53
CA LEU A 151 9.57 -2.45 -9.88
C LEU A 151 8.95 -1.41 -10.84
N PRO A 152 9.73 -0.78 -11.73
CA PRO A 152 9.22 0.17 -12.73
C PRO A 152 8.11 -0.46 -13.62
N ASP A 153 7.18 0.35 -14.11
CA ASP A 153 6.09 -0.02 -15.04
C ASP A 153 5.03 -1.03 -14.51
N ASN A 154 4.39 -0.73 -13.38
CA ASN A 154 3.40 -1.61 -12.74
C ASN A 154 2.10 -0.96 -12.22
N ASP A 155 1.76 0.26 -12.66
CA ASP A 155 0.65 1.03 -12.09
C ASP A 155 -0.68 0.23 -11.99
N ASN A 156 -0.97 -0.65 -12.97
CA ASN A 156 -2.20 -1.46 -13.04
C ASN A 156 -2.03 -2.98 -12.75
N ALA A 157 -0.89 -3.42 -12.22
CA ALA A 157 -0.69 -4.83 -11.86
C ALA A 157 -1.33 -5.17 -10.50
N ASN A 158 -2.06 -6.29 -10.45
CA ASN A 158 -2.54 -6.88 -9.19
C ASN A 158 -1.42 -7.76 -8.58
N PHE A 159 -1.58 -8.16 -7.32
CA PHE A 159 -0.55 -8.89 -6.57
C PHE A 159 -0.07 -10.16 -7.31
N GLU A 160 -0.98 -10.91 -7.94
CA GLU A 160 -0.63 -12.10 -8.73
C GLU A 160 0.33 -11.77 -9.89
N LYS A 161 0.06 -10.72 -10.67
CA LYS A 161 0.94 -10.31 -11.78
C LYS A 161 2.30 -9.84 -11.30
N ILE A 162 2.36 -9.22 -10.11
CA ILE A 162 3.62 -8.78 -9.52
C ILE A 162 4.44 -9.97 -9.02
N ILE A 163 3.81 -10.91 -8.33
CA ILE A 163 4.45 -12.16 -7.90
C ILE A 163 4.93 -12.96 -9.11
N ASP A 164 4.14 -13.06 -10.18
CA ASP A 164 4.56 -13.68 -11.44
C ASP A 164 5.79 -12.99 -12.04
N LYS A 165 5.87 -11.65 -12.01
CA LYS A 165 7.06 -10.92 -12.45
C LYS A 165 8.27 -11.24 -11.59
N ILE A 166 8.12 -11.26 -10.27
CA ILE A 166 9.18 -11.59 -9.31
C ILE A 166 9.70 -13.01 -9.53
N ILE A 167 8.81 -13.98 -9.68
CA ILE A 167 9.15 -15.38 -9.95
C ILE A 167 10.00 -15.49 -11.24
N ASN A 168 9.69 -14.68 -12.24
CA ASN A 168 10.33 -14.68 -13.55
C ASN A 168 11.60 -13.81 -13.65
N ILE A 169 12.05 -13.18 -12.57
CA ILE A 169 13.36 -12.50 -12.54
C ILE A 169 14.44 -13.54 -12.84
N ARG A 170 15.25 -13.25 -13.88
CA ARG A 170 16.27 -14.17 -14.42
C ARG A 170 17.50 -14.30 -13.54
N ASP A 171 17.79 -13.28 -12.73
CA ASP A 171 18.91 -13.27 -11.79
C ASP A 171 18.40 -13.51 -10.36
N ASP A 172 18.80 -14.63 -9.78
CA ASP A 172 18.45 -15.00 -8.41
C ASP A 172 19.04 -14.02 -7.37
N LYS A 173 20.14 -13.33 -7.71
CA LYS A 173 20.71 -12.25 -6.89
C LYS A 173 19.74 -11.06 -6.82
N ASP A 174 19.16 -10.65 -7.94
CA ASP A 174 18.21 -9.54 -8.00
C ASP A 174 16.90 -9.86 -7.26
N LEU A 175 16.41 -11.09 -7.39
CA LEU A 175 15.27 -11.58 -6.63
C LEU A 175 15.48 -11.43 -5.12
N LEU A 176 16.59 -11.98 -4.61
CA LEU A 176 16.89 -11.98 -3.18
C LEU A 176 17.17 -10.57 -2.65
N ARG A 177 17.73 -9.68 -3.49
CA ARG A 177 17.89 -8.26 -3.17
C ARG A 177 16.56 -7.55 -3.02
N ILE A 178 15.58 -7.81 -3.89
CA ILE A 178 14.25 -7.23 -3.77
C ILE A 178 13.59 -7.69 -2.48
N LEU A 179 13.61 -9.00 -2.19
CA LEU A 179 13.04 -9.52 -0.95
C LEU A 179 13.74 -8.96 0.30
N PHE A 180 15.07 -8.84 0.27
CA PHE A 180 15.82 -8.20 1.35
C PHE A 180 15.40 -6.74 1.54
N ARG A 181 15.30 -5.94 0.47
CA ARG A 181 14.79 -4.56 0.56
C ARG A 181 13.42 -4.50 1.21
N LEU A 182 12.52 -5.42 0.86
CA LEU A 182 11.21 -5.54 1.52
C LEU A 182 11.33 -5.84 3.02
N THR A 183 12.25 -6.72 3.45
CA THR A 183 12.46 -6.95 4.90
C THR A 183 12.95 -5.70 5.63
N GLN A 184 13.70 -4.83 4.97
CA GLN A 184 14.19 -3.57 5.55
C GLN A 184 13.20 -2.41 5.44
N ASP A 185 12.10 -2.59 4.69
CA ASP A 185 11.09 -1.56 4.48
C ASP A 185 10.25 -1.35 5.76
N SER A 186 10.26 -0.12 6.28
CA SER A 186 9.55 0.22 7.52
C SER A 186 8.03 0.15 7.39
N ARG A 187 7.50 0.17 6.16
CA ARG A 187 6.05 0.06 5.90
C ARG A 187 5.55 -1.37 6.07
N ILE A 188 6.45 -2.36 6.02
CA ILE A 188 6.11 -3.77 6.19
C ILE A 188 5.96 -4.08 7.68
N ASN A 189 4.80 -4.57 8.08
CA ASN A 189 4.55 -5.01 9.45
C ASN A 189 5.40 -6.24 9.83
N SER A 190 5.53 -6.52 11.13
CA SER A 190 6.39 -7.61 11.64
C SER A 190 6.03 -8.98 11.07
N ASP A 191 4.75 -9.27 10.89
CA ASP A 191 4.27 -10.59 10.48
C ASP A 191 4.54 -10.83 9.00
N THR A 192 4.22 -9.85 8.16
CA THR A 192 4.58 -9.83 6.74
C THR A 192 6.09 -9.91 6.56
N ARG A 193 6.87 -9.19 7.39
CA ARG A 193 8.33 -9.26 7.37
C ARG A 193 8.82 -10.67 7.68
N SER A 194 8.27 -11.31 8.72
CA SER A 194 8.60 -12.69 9.09
C SER A 194 8.30 -13.69 7.96
N TYR A 195 7.16 -13.54 7.26
CA TYR A 195 6.84 -14.38 6.11
C TYR A 195 7.80 -14.16 4.92
N ILE A 196 8.25 -12.93 4.70
CA ILE A 196 9.25 -12.62 3.67
C ILE A 196 10.61 -13.20 4.05
N GLU A 197 11.02 -13.12 5.31
CA GLU A 197 12.25 -13.73 5.82
C GLU A 197 12.23 -15.26 5.68
N GLN A 198 11.10 -15.90 6.01
CA GLN A 198 10.90 -17.33 5.75
C GLN A 198 11.05 -17.67 4.26
N THR A 199 10.42 -16.87 3.40
CA THR A 199 10.53 -17.01 1.93
C THR A 199 11.98 -16.91 1.46
N ILE A 200 12.76 -15.97 2.02
CA ILE A 200 14.20 -15.84 1.71
C ILE A 200 14.96 -17.10 2.11
N GLN A 201 14.70 -17.68 3.30
CA GLN A 201 15.38 -18.89 3.75
C GLN A 201 15.06 -20.10 2.88
N GLU A 202 13.81 -20.26 2.45
CA GLU A 202 13.39 -21.33 1.54
C GLU A 202 14.03 -21.17 0.16
N LEU A 203 14.09 -19.94 -0.36
CA LEU A 203 14.76 -19.65 -1.62
C LEU A 203 16.28 -19.91 -1.55
N LYS A 204 16.94 -19.53 -0.44
CA LYS A 204 18.37 -19.82 -0.26
C LYS A 204 18.66 -21.32 -0.27
N LYS A 205 17.82 -22.12 0.39
CA LYS A 205 17.91 -23.59 0.35
C LYS A 205 17.71 -24.13 -1.07
N LEU A 206 16.70 -23.64 -1.80
CA LEU A 206 16.40 -24.06 -3.16
C LEU A 206 17.54 -23.72 -4.15
N LEU A 207 18.14 -22.56 -3.97
CA LEU A 207 19.15 -22.00 -4.85
C LEU A 207 20.58 -22.37 -4.43
N ASN A 208 20.74 -23.07 -3.30
CA ASN A 208 22.03 -23.45 -2.72
C ASN A 208 22.93 -22.23 -2.45
N ILE A 209 22.35 -21.17 -1.91
CA ILE A 209 23.02 -19.90 -1.59
C ILE A 209 23.39 -19.91 -0.12
N THR A 210 24.67 -19.67 0.19
CA THR A 210 25.16 -19.62 1.58
C THR A 210 24.78 -18.31 2.27
N ASP A 211 24.82 -18.28 3.60
CA ASP A 211 24.68 -17.03 4.36
C ASP A 211 25.76 -16.02 3.97
N THR A 212 26.98 -16.49 3.68
CA THR A 212 28.11 -15.65 3.26
C THR A 212 27.84 -14.98 1.93
N ASP A 213 27.36 -15.72 0.92
CA ASP A 213 27.02 -15.18 -0.40
C ASP A 213 25.86 -14.18 -0.30
N TYR A 214 24.83 -14.54 0.46
CA TYR A 214 23.67 -13.68 0.70
C TYR A 214 24.09 -12.35 1.37
N ASN A 215 24.89 -12.42 2.44
CA ASN A 215 25.38 -11.23 3.15
C ASN A 215 26.29 -10.37 2.29
N ALA A 216 27.12 -10.97 1.43
CA ALA A 216 27.93 -10.22 0.47
C ALA A 216 27.04 -9.48 -0.55
N TRP A 217 26.00 -10.14 -1.08
CA TRP A 217 25.10 -9.53 -2.06
C TRP A 217 24.23 -8.42 -1.48
N THR A 218 23.85 -8.52 -0.20
CA THR A 218 23.09 -7.48 0.50
C THR A 218 23.98 -6.35 1.00
N ALA A 219 25.23 -6.61 1.37
CA ALA A 219 26.20 -5.57 1.74
C ALA A 219 26.57 -4.64 0.56
N GLU A 220 26.47 -5.13 -0.67
CA GLU A 220 26.58 -4.31 -1.89
C GLU A 220 25.41 -3.31 -2.08
N ILE A 221 24.34 -3.39 -1.27
CA ILE A 221 23.21 -2.46 -1.32
C ILE A 221 23.58 -1.21 -0.51
N THR A 222 24.26 -0.24 -1.15
CA THR A 222 24.70 1.02 -0.50
C THR A 222 23.58 2.04 -0.28
N GLU A 223 22.43 1.87 -0.94
CA GLU A 223 21.22 2.66 -0.73
C GLU A 223 20.06 1.72 -0.39
N ILE A 224 19.81 1.55 0.92
CA ILE A 224 18.65 0.82 1.45
C ILE A 224 17.38 1.69 1.37
N ASN A 225 17.54 3.01 1.21
CA ASN A 225 16.43 3.85 0.79
C ASN A 225 16.29 3.72 -0.72
N PRO A 226 15.16 3.27 -1.27
CA PRO A 226 14.84 3.67 -2.64
C PRO A 226 15.02 5.19 -2.72
N GLU A 227 15.58 5.73 -3.82
CA GLU A 227 15.33 7.13 -4.14
C GLU A 227 13.84 7.33 -3.88
N PRO A 228 13.44 8.22 -2.94
CA PRO A 228 12.04 8.38 -2.63
C PRO A 228 11.39 8.66 -3.96
N ASP A 229 10.46 7.78 -4.37
CA ASP A 229 9.55 8.14 -5.43
C ASP A 229 9.08 9.54 -5.04
N ASN A 230 9.24 10.53 -5.91
CA ASN A 230 8.85 11.90 -5.56
C ASN A 230 7.35 11.98 -5.21
N ARG A 231 6.60 10.87 -5.40
CA ARG A 231 5.24 10.59 -4.90
C ARG A 231 5.16 10.19 -3.42
N GLU A 232 6.21 9.65 -2.78
CA GLU A 232 6.26 9.23 -1.37
C GLU A 232 6.48 10.37 -0.38
N ASN A 233 7.05 11.50 -0.81
CA ASN A 233 7.07 12.72 0.00
C ASN A 233 5.73 13.47 0.00
N ILE A 234 4.74 12.94 -0.73
CA ILE A 234 3.42 13.52 -0.74
C ILE A 234 2.61 12.96 0.42
N ASN A 235 2.67 13.65 1.55
CA ASN A 235 1.70 13.42 2.61
C ASN A 235 0.32 13.84 2.11
N ASN A 236 -0.56 12.86 1.95
CA ASN A 236 -1.95 13.07 1.57
C ASN A 236 -2.80 13.28 2.83
N TYR A 237 -3.71 14.26 2.80
CA TYR A 237 -4.61 14.55 3.90
C TYR A 237 -6.05 14.56 3.42
N LEU A 238 -6.88 13.79 4.11
CA LEU A 238 -8.33 13.95 4.10
C LEU A 238 -8.68 14.88 5.26
N ILE A 239 -9.06 16.12 4.93
CA ILE A 239 -9.50 17.14 5.87
C ILE A 239 -11.02 17.06 5.97
N ILE A 240 -11.54 16.80 7.16
CA ILE A 240 -12.97 16.68 7.41
C ILE A 240 -13.37 17.76 8.41
N LYS A 241 -14.31 18.63 8.06
CA LYS A 241 -14.98 19.51 9.00
C LYS A 241 -16.29 18.85 9.45
N ILE A 242 -16.46 18.69 10.76
CA ILE A 242 -17.69 18.17 11.35
C ILE A 242 -18.17 19.07 12.49
N GLU A 243 -19.45 19.43 12.45
CA GLU A 243 -20.11 20.28 13.44
C GLU A 243 -21.44 19.67 13.85
N GLU A 244 -21.80 19.74 15.13
CA GLU A 244 -23.16 19.42 15.58
C GLU A 244 -24.14 20.45 15.01
N SER A 245 -25.18 19.97 14.36
CA SER A 245 -26.35 20.76 14.01
C SER A 245 -27.16 21.03 15.28
N LYS A 246 -27.79 22.21 15.36
CA LYS A 246 -28.74 22.52 16.44
C LYS A 246 -30.02 21.71 16.22
N SER A 247 -30.03 20.45 16.63
CA SER A 247 -31.25 19.65 16.61
C SER A 247 -32.16 20.02 17.80
N GLN A 248 -33.47 19.83 17.62
CA GLN A 248 -34.43 20.00 18.71
C GLN A 248 -34.15 18.95 19.80
N ALA A 249 -34.28 19.34 21.08
CA ALA A 249 -34.10 18.42 22.20
C ALA A 249 -34.96 17.15 22.00
N ASN A 250 -34.33 15.97 22.08
CA ASN A 250 -34.90 14.61 21.92
C ASN A 250 -34.78 13.94 20.53
N THR A 251 -34.03 14.47 19.57
CA THR A 251 -33.65 13.71 18.35
C THR A 251 -32.21 13.20 18.41
N SER A 252 -31.90 12.18 17.58
CA SER A 252 -30.52 11.70 17.41
C SER A 252 -29.60 12.85 16.99
N PRO A 253 -28.33 12.86 17.43
CA PRO A 253 -27.40 13.91 17.06
C PRO A 253 -27.22 13.94 15.54
N GLU A 254 -27.20 15.16 15.05
CA GLU A 254 -27.25 15.52 13.64
C GLU A 254 -26.01 16.35 13.33
N TYR A 255 -25.31 16.04 12.24
CA TYR A 255 -23.98 16.57 11.95
C TYR A 255 -23.95 17.24 10.58
N LYS A 256 -23.26 18.39 10.49
CA LYS A 256 -22.86 19.00 9.23
C LYS A 256 -21.47 18.50 8.87
N PHE A 257 -21.28 18.10 7.62
CA PHE A 257 -20.07 17.43 7.18
C PHE A 257 -19.55 18.07 5.89
N ALA A 258 -18.26 18.38 5.86
CA ALA A 258 -17.59 18.85 4.66
C ALA A 258 -16.19 18.24 4.59
N ALA A 259 -15.73 17.89 3.39
CA ALA A 259 -14.48 17.16 3.20
C ALA A 259 -13.64 17.75 2.07
N TRP A 260 -12.33 17.72 2.25
CA TRP A 260 -11.35 18.14 1.26
C TRP A 260 -10.18 17.16 1.23
N PHE A 261 -9.68 16.90 0.04
CA PHE A 261 -8.45 16.18 -0.18
C PHE A 261 -7.30 17.17 -0.42
N LEU A 262 -6.19 17.01 0.29
CA LEU A 262 -5.00 17.81 0.15
C LEU A 262 -3.82 16.90 -0.20
N GLN A 263 -3.16 17.23 -1.31
CA GLN A 263 -1.95 16.59 -1.76
C GLN A 263 -0.76 17.52 -1.49
N LEU A 264 0.02 17.29 -0.43
CA LEU A 264 1.19 18.11 -0.14
C LEU A 264 2.38 17.68 -1.01
N ASN A 265 2.56 18.33 -2.16
CA ASN A 265 3.83 18.25 -2.89
C ASN A 265 4.79 19.30 -2.31
N THR A 266 6.05 18.95 -2.04
CA THR A 266 7.03 19.78 -1.28
C THR A 266 7.39 21.12 -1.92
N SER A 267 6.82 21.46 -3.07
CA SER A 267 7.21 22.59 -3.93
C SER A 267 6.07 23.54 -4.34
N GLN A 268 4.84 23.39 -3.82
CA GLN A 268 3.70 24.27 -4.16
C GLN A 268 3.04 24.90 -2.92
N SER A 269 2.50 26.12 -3.07
CA SER A 269 1.74 26.80 -2.02
C SER A 269 0.46 26.02 -1.68
N GLN A 270 0.22 25.83 -0.36
CA GLN A 270 -0.87 24.97 0.14
C GLN A 270 -2.28 25.37 -0.32
N GLU A 271 -2.51 26.64 -0.65
CA GLU A 271 -3.84 27.20 -0.92
C GLU A 271 -4.50 26.65 -2.20
N ASN A 272 -3.70 26.26 -3.21
CA ASN A 272 -4.20 25.75 -4.50
C ASN A 272 -4.34 24.21 -4.56
N ASN A 273 -3.96 23.49 -3.49
CA ASN A 273 -3.87 22.02 -3.51
C ASN A 273 -5.05 21.31 -2.83
N TYR A 274 -6.06 22.07 -2.39
CA TYR A 274 -7.27 21.53 -1.78
C TYR A 274 -8.32 21.20 -2.84
N ILE A 275 -8.74 19.93 -2.87
CA ILE A 275 -9.82 19.43 -3.72
C ILE A 275 -11.04 19.19 -2.84
N HIS A 276 -12.11 19.94 -3.03
CA HIS A 276 -13.37 19.69 -2.33
C HIS A 276 -13.94 18.32 -2.72
N LEU A 277 -14.31 17.51 -1.72
CA LEU A 277 -14.89 16.18 -1.92
C LEU A 277 -16.41 16.24 -1.71
N PRO A 278 -17.20 15.76 -2.68
CA PRO A 278 -18.65 15.74 -2.55
C PRO A 278 -19.09 14.70 -1.51
N VAL A 279 -19.59 15.19 -0.36
CA VAL A 279 -20.10 14.35 0.73
C VAL A 279 -21.38 13.61 0.32
N ASP A 280 -22.15 14.12 -0.66
CA ASP A 280 -23.33 13.46 -1.25
C ASP A 280 -23.25 13.45 -2.78
N SER A 281 -23.80 12.42 -3.42
CA SER A 281 -23.95 12.30 -4.89
C SER A 281 -25.40 12.13 -5.33
N SER A 282 -26.35 12.10 -4.39
CA SER A 282 -27.72 11.66 -4.68
C SER A 282 -28.83 12.46 -3.98
N VAL A 283 -28.58 13.18 -2.88
CA VAL A 283 -29.61 14.04 -2.25
C VAL A 283 -28.96 15.27 -1.62
N SER A 284 -29.54 16.47 -1.75
CA SER A 284 -29.09 17.63 -0.99
C SER A 284 -29.51 17.48 0.49
N LYS A 285 -28.79 16.68 1.27
CA LYS A 285 -28.95 16.64 2.72
C LYS A 285 -27.93 17.57 3.37
N ASP A 286 -28.42 18.57 4.09
CA ASP A 286 -27.57 19.51 4.83
C ASP A 286 -27.04 18.92 6.15
N VAL A 287 -27.61 17.79 6.59
CA VAL A 287 -27.38 17.21 7.91
C VAL A 287 -27.41 15.68 7.86
N TYR A 288 -26.52 15.06 8.63
CA TYR A 288 -26.25 13.61 8.63
C TYR A 288 -26.36 13.02 10.04
N THR A 289 -26.82 11.78 10.15
CA THR A 289 -26.86 11.04 11.42
C THR A 289 -25.64 10.13 11.56
N GLN A 290 -25.42 9.56 12.75
CA GLN A 290 -24.33 8.59 12.97
C GLN A 290 -24.35 7.41 11.96
N LYS A 291 -25.54 6.98 11.51
CA LYS A 291 -25.68 5.88 10.54
C LYS A 291 -25.21 6.27 9.14
N ASP A 292 -25.28 7.54 8.80
CA ASP A 292 -24.84 8.05 7.49
C ASP A 292 -23.31 8.17 7.43
N ILE A 293 -22.64 8.37 8.58
CA ILE A 293 -21.19 8.62 8.69
C ILE A 293 -20.37 7.50 8.05
N THR A 294 -20.70 6.23 8.30
CA THR A 294 -19.95 5.10 7.73
C THR A 294 -19.96 5.13 6.20
N ASN A 295 -21.10 5.42 5.59
CA ASN A 295 -21.23 5.50 4.13
C ASN A 295 -20.50 6.73 3.57
N ILE A 296 -20.59 7.86 4.26
CA ILE A 296 -19.85 9.09 3.91
C ILE A 296 -18.35 8.83 3.93
N LEU A 297 -17.83 8.29 5.04
CA LEU A 297 -16.41 7.97 5.20
C LEU A 297 -15.94 7.01 4.11
N THR A 298 -16.71 5.95 3.84
CA THR A 298 -16.43 4.99 2.76
C THR A 298 -16.20 5.73 1.45
N LYS A 299 -17.19 6.53 1.03
CA LYS A 299 -17.16 7.23 -0.25
C LYS A 299 -16.00 8.21 -0.35
N ILE A 300 -15.81 9.09 0.64
CA ILE A 300 -14.75 10.11 0.56
C ILE A 300 -13.35 9.49 0.62
N ILE A 301 -13.18 8.36 1.32
CA ILE A 301 -11.92 7.63 1.36
C ILE A 301 -11.65 6.95 0.01
N GLU A 302 -12.67 6.33 -0.60
CA GLU A 302 -12.57 5.78 -1.96
C GLU A 302 -12.21 6.87 -2.98
N ASP A 303 -12.89 8.01 -2.95
CA ASP A 303 -12.59 9.17 -3.79
C ASP A 303 -11.14 9.65 -3.61
N CYS A 304 -10.61 9.66 -2.38
CA CYS A 304 -9.21 9.97 -2.11
C CYS A 304 -8.26 8.96 -2.75
N HIS A 305 -8.55 7.66 -2.64
CA HIS A 305 -7.72 6.61 -3.21
C HIS A 305 -7.71 6.63 -4.74
N GLU A 306 -8.86 6.87 -5.37
CA GLU A 306 -8.97 7.03 -6.83
C GLU A 306 -8.13 8.20 -7.35
N ARG A 307 -7.94 9.23 -6.53
CA ARG A 307 -7.11 10.41 -6.83
C ARG A 307 -5.63 10.22 -6.52
N GLY A 308 -5.20 9.00 -6.18
CA GLY A 308 -3.80 8.70 -5.87
C GLY A 308 -3.40 8.98 -4.42
N GLY A 309 -4.36 9.02 -3.49
CA GLY A 309 -4.16 9.26 -2.05
C GLY A 309 -3.45 8.14 -1.29
N ALA A 310 -2.32 7.63 -1.79
CA ALA A 310 -1.46 6.72 -1.04
C ALA A 310 -0.94 7.41 0.24
N ASN A 311 -0.84 6.71 1.37
CA ASN A 311 -0.39 7.28 2.66
C ASN A 311 -1.30 8.42 3.17
N LEU A 312 -2.62 8.17 3.18
CA LEU A 312 -3.63 9.11 3.64
C LEU A 312 -3.59 9.31 5.17
N ASN A 313 -3.51 10.56 5.59
CA ASN A 313 -3.77 11.00 6.98
C ASN A 313 -5.17 11.62 7.04
N ILE A 314 -5.90 11.40 8.12
CA ILE A 314 -7.26 11.94 8.30
C ILE A 314 -7.24 12.97 9.41
N GLU A 315 -7.63 14.20 9.12
CA GLU A 315 -7.76 15.27 10.11
C GLU A 315 -9.21 15.71 10.25
N PHE A 316 -9.80 15.44 11.41
CA PHE A 316 -11.10 15.95 11.79
C PHE A 316 -10.95 17.34 12.43
N PHE A 317 -11.71 18.30 11.95
CA PHE A 317 -11.84 19.64 12.50
C PHE A 317 -13.22 19.80 13.11
N THR A 318 -13.28 20.00 14.42
CA THR A 318 -14.55 20.11 15.14
C THR A 318 -14.47 21.05 16.35
N ASN A 319 -15.57 21.22 17.06
CA ASN A 319 -15.68 22.06 18.25
C ASN A 319 -16.54 21.37 19.33
N GLY A 320 -16.60 21.99 20.51
CA GLY A 320 -17.50 21.55 21.59
C GLY A 320 -17.21 20.13 22.07
N LYS A 321 -18.28 19.36 22.29
CA LYS A 321 -18.22 17.99 22.83
C LYS A 321 -17.61 16.99 21.84
N LEU A 322 -17.75 17.25 20.54
CA LEU A 322 -17.21 16.37 19.51
C LEU A 322 -15.69 16.23 19.58
N LEU A 323 -14.96 17.24 20.08
CA LEU A 323 -13.50 17.14 20.24
C LEU A 323 -13.06 15.94 21.08
N TYR A 324 -13.94 15.45 21.95
CA TYR A 324 -13.65 14.36 22.90
C TYR A 324 -14.11 13.00 22.37
N THR A 325 -14.73 12.96 21.19
CA THR A 325 -15.19 11.73 20.55
C THR A 325 -14.00 10.95 20.01
N ASN A 326 -14.07 9.62 20.12
CA ASN A 326 -13.09 8.68 19.59
C ASN A 326 -13.26 8.51 18.06
N PHE A 327 -13.03 9.58 17.30
CA PHE A 327 -13.14 9.60 15.83
C PHE A 327 -12.25 8.55 15.17
N GLU A 328 -11.11 8.22 15.76
CA GLU A 328 -10.23 7.21 15.21
C GLU A 328 -10.86 5.81 15.21
N SER A 329 -11.85 5.56 16.08
CA SER A 329 -12.59 4.29 16.10
C SER A 329 -13.85 4.31 15.22
N TRP A 330 -14.09 5.38 14.45
CA TRP A 330 -15.17 5.40 13.47
C TRP A 330 -14.88 4.40 12.34
N GLU A 331 -15.95 3.93 11.72
CA GLU A 331 -15.89 2.82 10.77
C GLU A 331 -16.24 3.26 9.36
N TYR A 332 -15.63 2.59 8.39
CA TYR A 332 -15.94 2.70 6.97
C TYR A 332 -15.95 1.30 6.34
N ASN A 333 -16.60 1.14 5.20
CA ASN A 333 -16.61 -0.13 4.47
C ASN A 333 -15.33 -0.25 3.63
N TYR A 334 -14.66 -1.38 3.76
CA TYR A 334 -13.49 -1.75 2.96
C TYR A 334 -13.67 -3.17 2.44
N PHE A 335 -13.85 -3.31 1.12
CA PHE A 335 -14.08 -4.61 0.44
C PHE A 335 -15.08 -5.51 1.20
N ASP A 336 -16.27 -4.97 1.50
CA ASP A 336 -17.38 -5.65 2.21
C ASP A 336 -17.19 -5.88 3.72
N SER A 337 -16.16 -5.30 4.34
CA SER A 337 -15.94 -5.36 5.80
C SER A 337 -15.98 -3.98 6.47
N LEU A 338 -16.59 -3.88 7.66
CA LEU A 338 -16.50 -2.69 8.49
C LEU A 338 -15.11 -2.60 9.12
N THR A 339 -14.39 -1.53 8.81
CA THR A 339 -13.02 -1.30 9.27
C THR A 339 -12.94 0.01 10.04
N GLN A 340 -12.30 0.00 11.22
CA GLN A 340 -12.04 1.21 12.00
C GLN A 340 -10.90 2.05 11.38
N LEU A 341 -11.09 3.37 11.32
CA LEU A 341 -10.10 4.29 10.70
C LEU A 341 -8.70 4.13 11.30
N LYS A 342 -8.58 4.00 12.62
CA LYS A 342 -7.31 3.89 13.35
C LYS A 342 -6.44 2.69 12.95
N ARG A 343 -7.03 1.68 12.31
CA ARG A 343 -6.31 0.49 11.83
C ARG A 343 -5.48 0.77 10.59
N VAL A 344 -6.02 1.62 9.72
CA VAL A 344 -5.46 1.86 8.39
C VAL A 344 -4.78 3.23 8.32
N TYR A 345 -5.36 4.24 8.97
CA TYR A 345 -4.95 5.63 8.84
C TYR A 345 -4.49 6.23 10.16
N PHE A 346 -3.65 7.27 10.05
CA PHE A 346 -3.37 8.14 11.17
C PHE A 346 -4.51 9.14 11.22
N VAL A 347 -5.30 9.05 12.29
CA VAL A 347 -6.46 9.90 12.52
C VAL A 347 -6.12 10.89 13.62
N ASN A 348 -6.31 12.16 13.31
CA ASN A 348 -6.03 13.26 14.21
C ASN A 348 -7.27 14.16 14.34
N VAL A 349 -7.46 14.70 15.54
CA VAL A 349 -8.58 15.60 15.84
C VAL A 349 -8.02 16.98 16.16
N ARG A 350 -8.58 18.00 15.51
CA ARG A 350 -8.11 19.38 15.55
C ARG A 350 -9.24 20.31 15.94
N SER A 351 -8.91 21.30 16.76
CA SER A 351 -9.91 22.24 17.26
C SER A 351 -10.16 23.39 16.28
N LEU A 352 -11.43 23.59 15.92
CA LEU A 352 -11.87 24.77 15.18
C LEU A 352 -11.58 26.06 15.96
N MET A 353 -11.51 26.02 17.30
CA MET A 353 -11.18 27.19 18.11
C MET A 353 -9.81 27.77 17.78
N ARG A 354 -8.83 26.94 17.37
CA ARG A 354 -7.50 27.43 16.96
C ARG A 354 -7.52 28.22 15.66
N LEU A 355 -8.57 28.05 14.84
CA LEU A 355 -8.76 28.75 13.59
C LEU A 355 -9.45 30.11 13.78
N GLU A 356 -10.07 30.36 14.92
CA GLU A 356 -10.77 31.60 15.20
C GLU A 356 -9.81 32.80 15.22
N ASN A 357 -10.25 33.93 14.64
CA ASN A 357 -9.49 35.18 14.64
C ASN A 357 -9.11 35.63 16.05
N ARG A 358 -9.99 35.41 17.04
CA ARG A 358 -9.71 35.77 18.44
C ARG A 358 -8.54 35.00 19.01
N TYR A 359 -8.45 33.70 18.74
CA TYR A 359 -7.34 32.87 19.20
C TYR A 359 -6.02 33.29 18.54
N ARG A 360 -6.04 33.54 17.22
CA ARG A 360 -4.87 33.99 16.45
C ARG A 360 -4.23 35.27 16.99
N ASN A 361 -5.04 36.17 17.52
CA ASN A 361 -4.58 37.46 18.05
C ASN A 361 -4.09 37.37 19.51
N GLN A 362 -4.21 36.22 20.16
CA GLN A 362 -3.72 36.02 21.52
C GLN A 362 -2.24 35.62 21.55
N PRO A 363 -1.50 35.96 22.63
CA PRO A 363 -0.11 35.52 22.81
C PRO A 363 0.08 34.00 22.71
N VAL A 364 -0.93 33.22 23.13
CA VAL A 364 -0.91 31.76 23.08
C VAL A 364 -0.72 31.19 21.66
N TYR A 365 -1.19 31.90 20.63
CA TYR A 365 -0.98 31.48 19.24
C TYR A 365 0.51 31.57 18.84
N LYS A 366 1.23 32.59 19.32
CA LYS A 366 2.68 32.71 19.12
C LYS A 366 3.42 31.58 19.85
N ASN A 367 3.00 31.25 21.07
CA ASN A 367 3.56 30.14 21.83
C ASN A 367 3.37 28.81 21.09
N TRP A 368 2.17 28.58 20.55
CA TRP A 368 1.87 27.39 19.76
C TRP A 368 2.79 27.25 18.54
N LYS A 369 2.98 28.34 17.78
CA LYS A 369 3.93 28.37 16.65
C LYS A 369 5.36 28.12 17.10
N SER A 370 5.83 28.80 18.14
CA SER A 370 7.19 28.62 18.70
C SER A 370 7.45 27.17 19.08
N ARG A 371 6.53 26.56 19.84
CA ARG A 371 6.59 25.15 20.26
C ARG A 371 6.59 24.19 19.08
N TRP A 372 5.76 24.45 18.06
CA TRP A 372 5.74 23.63 16.85
C TRP A 372 7.07 23.68 16.09
N GLU A 373 7.65 24.87 15.91
CA GLU A 373 8.94 25.01 15.25
C GLU A 373 10.07 24.33 16.03
N ASN A 374 10.01 24.34 17.36
CA ASN A 374 10.95 23.60 18.20
C ASN A 374 10.78 22.07 18.04
N LEU A 375 9.54 21.58 18.07
CA LEU A 375 9.20 20.16 17.91
C LEU A 375 9.65 19.60 16.55
N LYS A 376 9.69 20.42 15.50
CA LYS A 376 10.23 20.00 14.19
C LYS A 376 11.75 19.88 14.14
N LYS A 377 12.47 20.59 15.01
CA LYS A 377 13.94 20.69 14.98
C LYS A 377 14.62 19.74 15.96
N THR A 378 13.88 19.23 16.94
CA THR A 378 14.41 18.45 18.05
C THR A 378 13.87 17.03 18.00
N PHE A 379 14.68 16.08 18.45
CA PHE A 379 14.17 14.75 18.78
C PHE A 379 13.33 14.85 20.05
N ILE A 380 12.25 14.08 20.11
CA ILE A 380 11.41 14.04 21.30
C ILE A 380 12.17 13.35 22.42
N ASP A 381 12.37 14.08 23.52
CA ASP A 381 12.94 13.56 24.76
C ASP A 381 11.83 13.40 25.80
N THR A 382 11.68 12.19 26.33
CA THR A 382 10.59 11.82 27.26
C THR A 382 11.03 11.92 28.72
N GLN A 383 11.65 13.04 29.11
CA GLN A 383 11.88 13.30 30.53
C GLN A 383 10.53 13.45 31.24
N THR A 384 10.39 12.79 32.39
CA THR A 384 9.14 12.55 33.11
C THR A 384 8.23 13.78 33.17
N VAL A 385 7.12 13.70 32.43
CA VAL A 385 6.09 14.74 32.36
C VAL A 385 5.42 14.95 33.72
N THR A 386 5.37 16.20 34.15
CA THR A 386 4.60 16.66 35.31
C THR A 386 3.37 17.45 34.84
N ASN A 387 2.19 17.13 35.36
CA ASN A 387 0.92 17.83 35.04
C ASN A 387 0.77 19.20 35.75
N SER A 388 1.83 19.73 36.36
CA SER A 388 1.81 21.04 37.00
C SER A 388 1.71 22.16 35.97
N GLU A 389 0.89 23.18 36.24
CA GLU A 389 0.73 24.34 35.34
C GLU A 389 2.07 25.02 35.03
N SER A 390 3.00 25.07 36.00
CA SER A 390 4.35 25.63 35.83
C SER A 390 5.15 24.93 34.73
N TYR A 391 4.95 23.62 34.54
CA TYR A 391 5.63 22.82 33.51
C TYR A 391 4.97 23.00 32.15
N LEU A 392 3.64 23.06 32.08
CA LEU A 392 2.91 23.30 30.83
C LEU A 392 3.21 24.69 30.23
N CYS A 393 3.62 25.66 31.05
CA CYS A 393 4.06 26.99 30.60
C CYS A 393 5.43 26.99 29.89
N GLN A 394 6.26 25.96 30.04
CA GLN A 394 7.60 25.93 29.43
C GLN A 394 7.53 25.65 27.91
N GLU A 395 8.39 26.31 27.14
CA GLU A 395 8.40 26.23 25.66
C GLU A 395 8.87 24.88 25.10
N THR A 396 9.56 24.06 25.90
CA THR A 396 10.04 22.73 25.51
C THR A 396 9.07 21.61 25.85
N THR A 397 7.96 21.92 26.52
CA THR A 397 7.07 20.89 27.07
C THR A 397 6.25 20.21 25.99
N LEU A 398 6.52 18.91 25.84
CA LEU A 398 5.65 17.94 25.21
C LEU A 398 4.69 17.36 26.27
N TRP A 399 3.41 17.20 25.94
CA TRP A 399 2.43 16.70 26.91
C TRP A 399 2.14 15.22 26.70
N SER A 400 3.06 14.35 27.13
CA SER A 400 2.91 12.90 27.05
C SER A 400 2.49 12.27 28.38
N ASN A 401 2.24 10.95 28.36
CA ASN A 401 1.89 10.14 29.51
C ASN A 401 0.59 10.57 30.18
N LEU A 402 -0.32 11.10 29.38
CA LEU A 402 -1.66 11.45 29.83
C LEU A 402 -2.45 10.18 30.10
N CYS A 403 -3.26 10.20 31.15
CA CYS A 403 -4.29 9.20 31.40
C CYS A 403 -5.64 9.91 31.43
N ALA A 404 -6.52 9.57 30.49
CA ALA A 404 -7.89 10.10 30.42
C ALA A 404 -8.90 8.99 30.20
N SER A 405 -9.41 8.45 31.31
CA SER A 405 -10.43 7.42 31.31
C SER A 405 -11.85 7.96 31.22
N THR A 406 -12.07 9.24 31.54
CA THR A 406 -13.38 9.88 31.50
C THR A 406 -13.47 10.93 30.40
N GLN A 407 -14.70 11.28 30.01
CA GLN A 407 -14.92 12.39 29.08
C GLN A 407 -14.41 13.70 29.68
N GLU A 408 -14.64 13.93 30.98
CA GLU A 408 -14.18 15.11 31.72
C GLU A 408 -12.66 15.25 31.68
N ASP A 409 -11.91 14.14 31.80
CA ASP A 409 -10.44 14.15 31.70
C ASP A 409 -10.00 14.63 30.31
N LEU A 410 -10.61 14.08 29.25
CA LEU A 410 -10.36 14.51 27.88
C LEU A 410 -10.69 15.99 27.70
N GLU A 411 -11.82 16.47 28.23
CA GLU A 411 -12.18 17.89 28.12
C GLU A 411 -11.13 18.79 28.75
N GLN A 412 -10.64 18.43 29.94
CA GLN A 412 -9.60 19.19 30.63
C GLN A 412 -8.29 19.18 29.83
N PHE A 413 -7.95 18.06 29.19
CA PHE A 413 -6.78 17.98 28.33
C PHE A 413 -6.87 18.92 27.13
N PHE A 414 -7.97 18.93 26.40
CA PHE A 414 -8.14 19.88 25.30
C PHE A 414 -8.20 21.34 25.76
N LYS A 415 -8.91 21.64 26.85
CA LYS A 415 -8.98 23.02 27.39
C LYS A 415 -7.58 23.54 27.73
N ARG A 416 -6.75 22.70 28.35
CA ARG A 416 -5.35 23.05 28.67
C ARG A 416 -4.48 23.12 27.43
N SER A 417 -4.64 22.21 26.46
CA SER A 417 -3.85 22.25 25.23
C SER A 417 -4.08 23.54 24.45
N LEU A 418 -5.32 24.02 24.41
CA LEU A 418 -5.70 25.31 23.86
C LEU A 418 -5.16 26.47 24.71
N LYS A 419 -5.34 26.45 26.03
CA LYS A 419 -4.89 27.52 26.96
C LYS A 419 -3.38 27.76 26.89
N TYR A 420 -2.59 26.69 26.75
CA TYR A 420 -1.12 26.76 26.77
C TYR A 420 -0.47 26.67 25.39
N GLY A 421 -1.26 26.50 24.32
CA GLY A 421 -0.74 26.39 22.96
C GLY A 421 0.09 25.12 22.74
N ILE A 422 -0.27 24.02 23.38
CA ILE A 422 0.47 22.75 23.28
C ILE A 422 0.20 22.13 21.91
N PRO A 423 1.22 21.85 21.08
CA PRO A 423 1.03 21.28 19.74
C PRO A 423 0.90 19.75 19.72
N LEU A 424 1.42 19.05 20.74
CA LEU A 424 1.41 17.59 20.80
C LEU A 424 1.01 17.12 22.20
N ALA A 425 -0.03 16.30 22.25
CA ALA A 425 -0.48 15.61 23.46
C ALA A 425 -0.64 14.10 23.19
N VAL A 426 -0.04 13.26 24.02
CA VAL A 426 -0.05 11.79 23.86
C VAL A 426 -0.39 11.10 25.18
N GLY A 427 -1.25 10.09 25.14
CA GLY A 427 -1.77 9.45 26.34
C GLY A 427 -2.42 8.10 26.11
N SER A 428 -3.04 7.61 27.16
CA SER A 428 -3.92 6.44 27.14
C SER A 428 -5.28 6.77 27.71
N ARG A 429 -6.31 6.13 27.13
CA ARG A 429 -7.68 6.14 27.65
C ARG A 429 -7.96 5.07 28.70
N CYS A 430 -6.97 4.24 29.02
CA CYS A 430 -7.12 3.15 29.98
C CYS A 430 -6.32 3.43 31.26
N HIS A 431 -7.05 3.73 32.34
CA HIS A 431 -6.47 4.02 33.66
C HIS A 431 -5.93 2.77 34.35
N ALA A 432 -6.57 1.61 34.18
CA ALA A 432 -6.12 0.36 34.79
C ALA A 432 -4.68 -0.03 34.39
N GLN A 433 -4.24 0.44 33.21
CA GLN A 433 -2.93 0.13 32.64
C GLN A 433 -2.01 1.36 32.54
N GLU A 434 -2.29 2.42 33.30
CA GLU A 434 -1.58 3.70 33.21
C GLU A 434 -0.05 3.55 33.30
N ALA A 435 0.45 2.78 34.27
CA ALA A 435 1.88 2.61 34.48
C ALA A 435 2.59 1.93 33.29
N ILE A 436 1.95 0.90 32.72
CA ILE A 436 2.46 0.15 31.57
C ILE A 436 2.38 1.01 30.31
N HIS A 437 1.21 1.62 30.07
CA HIS A 437 0.98 2.53 28.95
C HIS A 437 1.93 3.72 28.97
N ARG A 438 2.23 4.29 30.14
CA ARG A 438 3.22 5.35 30.30
C ARG A 438 4.61 4.92 29.81
N THR A 439 5.05 3.72 30.18
CA THR A 439 6.34 3.18 29.73
C THR A 439 6.36 2.96 28.22
N GLN A 440 5.27 2.43 27.66
CA GLN A 440 5.13 2.20 26.22
C GLN A 440 5.03 3.51 25.42
N ILE A 441 4.33 4.53 25.94
CA ILE A 441 4.25 5.87 25.33
C ILE A 441 5.63 6.54 25.34
N ASN A 442 6.36 6.46 26.45
CA ASN A 442 7.75 6.95 26.48
C ASN A 442 8.61 6.27 25.43
N THR A 443 8.50 4.95 25.31
CA THR A 443 9.23 4.16 24.30
C THR A 443 8.85 4.56 22.87
N LEU A 444 7.56 4.78 22.61
CA LEU A 444 7.05 5.23 21.30
C LEU A 444 7.64 6.60 20.90
N LEU A 445 7.78 7.50 21.86
CA LEU A 445 8.18 8.89 21.63
C LEU A 445 9.69 9.12 21.73
N GLN A 446 10.43 8.28 22.44
CA GLN A 446 11.85 8.54 22.70
C GLN A 446 12.66 8.53 21.40
N GLY A 447 13.37 9.62 21.15
CA GLY A 447 14.36 9.71 20.06
C GLY A 447 13.76 9.75 18.66
N ILE A 448 12.44 9.95 18.51
CA ILE A 448 11.82 10.13 17.20
C ILE A 448 11.75 11.61 16.82
N GLN A 449 11.72 11.88 15.51
CA GLN A 449 11.33 13.18 14.97
C GLN A 449 9.81 13.24 14.77
N ILE A 450 9.24 14.44 14.79
CA ILE A 450 7.78 14.62 14.70
C ILE A 450 7.16 14.08 13.40
N ASN A 451 7.91 14.10 12.30
CA ASN A 451 7.49 13.53 11.02
C ASN A 451 7.34 12.00 11.05
N GLN A 452 7.95 11.32 12.02
CA GLN A 452 7.85 9.87 12.21
C GLN A 452 6.66 9.46 13.11
N LEU A 453 6.05 10.42 13.83
CA LEU A 453 5.02 10.15 14.84
C LEU A 453 3.81 9.42 14.25
N SER A 454 3.30 9.85 13.09
CA SER A 454 2.13 9.23 12.47
C SER A 454 2.35 7.74 12.17
N THR A 455 3.54 7.40 11.67
CA THR A 455 3.94 6.02 11.38
C THR A 455 4.05 5.21 12.66
N LYS A 456 4.71 5.75 13.70
CA LYS A 456 4.86 5.06 14.99
C LYS A 456 3.54 4.81 15.71
N VAL A 457 2.63 5.77 15.68
CA VAL A 457 1.28 5.62 16.24
C VAL A 457 0.50 4.53 15.50
N GLN A 458 0.61 4.48 14.17
CA GLN A 458 -0.03 3.43 13.36
C GLN A 458 0.56 2.04 13.67
N GLU A 459 1.88 1.92 13.80
CA GLU A 459 2.54 0.66 14.16
C GLU A 459 1.98 0.09 15.47
N VAL A 460 1.89 0.91 16.53
CA VAL A 460 1.33 0.47 17.82
C VAL A 460 -0.15 0.09 17.73
N ARG A 461 -0.93 0.76 16.88
CA ARG A 461 -2.35 0.43 16.65
C ARG A 461 -2.54 -0.87 15.87
N ARG A 462 -1.61 -1.22 14.97
CA ARG A 462 -1.64 -2.48 14.22
C ARG A 462 -1.23 -3.69 15.06
N GLN A 463 -0.48 -3.47 16.14
CA GLN A 463 -0.06 -4.54 17.04
C GLN A 463 -1.20 -5.08 17.93
N SER A 464 -2.26 -4.31 18.18
CA SER A 464 -3.44 -4.80 18.91
C SER A 464 -4.29 -5.75 18.07
N SER A 465 -4.85 -6.81 18.68
CA SER A 465 -5.88 -7.66 18.06
C SER A 465 -7.03 -6.83 17.47
N ASP A 466 -7.64 -7.32 16.38
CA ASP A 466 -8.86 -6.72 15.82
C ASP A 466 -10.05 -6.84 16.78
N ASN A 467 -10.11 -7.92 17.55
CA ASN A 467 -11.13 -8.12 18.56
C ASN A 467 -10.67 -7.52 19.90
N LEU A 468 -11.41 -6.51 20.37
CA LEU A 468 -11.15 -5.85 21.65
C LEU A 468 -11.25 -6.83 22.82
N GLU A 469 -11.98 -7.94 22.68
CA GLU A 469 -12.11 -8.95 23.74
C GLU A 469 -10.82 -9.78 23.95
N ASP A 470 -9.99 -9.91 22.92
CA ASP A 470 -8.78 -10.74 22.99
C ASP A 470 -7.67 -10.05 23.79
N GLU A 471 -7.51 -8.73 23.57
CA GLU A 471 -6.48 -7.91 24.23
C GLU A 471 -7.04 -6.54 24.63
N PRO A 472 -8.04 -6.48 25.53
CA PRO A 472 -8.75 -5.24 25.87
C PRO A 472 -7.86 -4.17 26.48
N GLU A 473 -6.65 -4.54 26.90
CA GLU A 473 -5.70 -3.69 27.60
C GLU A 473 -4.59 -3.15 26.69
N HIS A 474 -4.49 -3.59 25.42
CA HIS A 474 -3.38 -3.20 24.55
C HIS A 474 -3.38 -1.69 24.25
N LEU A 475 -2.22 -1.04 24.33
CA LEU A 475 -2.08 0.41 24.12
C LEU A 475 -2.68 0.87 22.79
N GLY A 476 -2.54 0.08 21.73
CA GLY A 476 -3.12 0.37 20.41
C GLY A 476 -4.62 0.70 20.43
N HIS A 477 -5.40 0.10 21.33
CA HIS A 477 -6.83 0.41 21.48
C HIS A 477 -7.08 1.75 22.17
N HIS A 478 -6.20 2.12 23.10
CA HIS A 478 -6.38 3.22 24.05
C HIS A 478 -5.55 4.46 23.74
N LEU A 479 -4.60 4.36 22.79
CA LEU A 479 -3.63 5.39 22.46
C LEU A 479 -4.32 6.67 21.98
N LEU A 480 -4.22 7.69 22.82
CA LEU A 480 -4.60 9.07 22.59
C LEU A 480 -3.42 9.80 21.95
N CYS A 481 -3.63 10.42 20.79
CA CYS A 481 -2.60 11.21 20.13
C CYS A 481 -3.23 12.41 19.43
N PHE A 482 -2.86 13.62 19.86
CA PHE A 482 -3.30 14.88 19.28
C PHE A 482 -2.10 15.65 18.75
N LEU A 483 -2.12 15.96 17.46
CA LEU A 483 -1.04 16.65 16.77
C LEU A 483 -1.59 17.89 16.04
N GLU A 484 -1.38 19.07 16.59
CA GLU A 484 -1.90 20.31 16.00
C GLU A 484 -0.80 21.13 15.33
N ASP A 485 -0.72 21.04 13.99
CA ASP A 485 0.22 21.79 13.15
C ASP A 485 -0.32 23.21 12.79
N PRO A 486 0.25 24.30 13.32
CA PRO A 486 -0.17 25.67 13.02
C PRO A 486 0.10 26.11 11.57
N ASN A 487 0.86 25.35 10.79
CA ASN A 487 1.17 25.62 9.40
C ASN A 487 0.30 24.82 8.42
N ARG A 488 -0.51 23.87 8.91
CA ARG A 488 -1.48 23.12 8.09
C ARG A 488 -2.88 23.67 8.32
N MET A 489 -3.20 24.79 7.68
CA MET A 489 -4.51 25.43 7.83
C MET A 489 -5.49 24.90 6.78
N PRO A 490 -6.72 24.49 7.17
CA PRO A 490 -7.69 23.94 6.23
C PRO A 490 -8.22 25.03 5.28
N PRO A 491 -8.82 24.67 4.12
CA PRO A 491 -9.22 25.66 3.11
C PRO A 491 -10.25 26.65 3.64
N PHE A 492 -11.15 26.20 4.51
CA PHE A 492 -12.14 27.06 5.18
C PHE A 492 -11.55 28.04 6.21
N HIS A 493 -10.26 27.95 6.52
CA HIS A 493 -9.55 28.97 7.28
C HIS A 493 -9.39 30.29 6.51
N TYR A 494 -9.19 30.18 5.20
CA TYR A 494 -9.01 31.31 4.28
C TYR A 494 -10.35 31.84 3.78
N LEU A 495 -11.39 31.00 3.83
CA LEU A 495 -12.78 31.37 3.57
C LEU A 495 -13.40 32.11 4.77
N THR A 496 -12.78 33.20 5.21
CA THR A 496 -13.50 34.17 6.04
C THR A 496 -14.20 35.17 5.10
N SER A 497 -15.52 35.01 4.96
CA SER A 497 -16.53 36.03 4.63
C SER A 497 -17.27 36.04 3.29
N GLN A 498 -17.16 35.07 2.36
CA GLN A 498 -18.00 35.15 1.13
C GLN A 498 -18.73 33.90 0.61
N HIS A 499 -18.35 32.64 0.91
CA HIS A 499 -18.93 31.50 0.16
C HIS A 499 -19.35 30.26 0.97
N LEU A 500 -19.88 30.45 2.18
CA LEU A 500 -20.69 29.42 2.84
C LEU A 500 -21.98 30.08 3.33
N GLY A 501 -22.86 30.36 2.36
CA GLY A 501 -24.25 30.73 2.58
C GLY A 501 -25.13 29.50 2.42
#